data_AF-A0A2T4MUI2-F1
#
_entry.id   AF-A0A2T4MUI2-F1
#
_cell.length_a   1.000
_cell.length_b   1.000
_cell.length_c   1.000
_cell.angle_alpha   90.00
_cell.angle_beta   90.00
_cell.angle_gamma   90.00
#
_symmetry.space_group_name_H-M   'P 1'
#
loop_
_entity.id
_entity.type
_entity.pdbx_description
1 polymer ?
#
loop_
_entity_poly.entity_id
_entity_poly.type
_entity_poly.pdbx_seq_one_letter_code
_entity_poly.pdbx_strand_id
1 'polypeptide(L)'
;MNNYKIVTTSGSFSVKGEDTDMAAMAANTEAVERLIPSQTAIMYLVRENGEEKRLGKFDLDGICVPRTWNDIKELKSELWNLAKEEAYQTSPLKVIRSRSAVLVVKDAGGKDLITAGDNFTLASSYKGLKKDLARIKRDFPSAHFVEMVLGCNSAQSIRDMNDGAYEPWTGEASSMLHIFGSEEQVC
;
A
#
# COMPACT_ATOMS: atom_id res chain seq x y z
N MET A 1 -1.61 9.78 -30.51
CA MET A 1 -1.99 9.43 -29.13
C MET A 1 -3.32 10.08 -28.80
N ASN A 2 -4.29 9.27 -28.42
CA ASN A 2 -5.61 9.69 -27.96
C ASN A 2 -5.58 9.99 -26.46
N ASN A 3 -6.49 10.86 -26.01
CA ASN A 3 -6.70 11.12 -24.58
C ASN A 3 -7.87 10.27 -24.07
N TYR A 4 -7.65 9.61 -22.95
CA TYR A 4 -8.67 8.80 -22.28
C TYR A 4 -8.90 9.35 -20.88
N LYS A 5 -10.16 9.33 -20.44
CA LYS A 5 -10.56 9.65 -19.07
C LYS A 5 -11.03 8.38 -18.39
N ILE A 6 -10.46 8.12 -17.22
CA ILE A 6 -10.76 7.00 -16.35
C ILE A 6 -11.58 7.54 -15.18
N VAL A 7 -12.76 6.96 -14.97
CA VAL A 7 -13.64 7.31 -13.85
C VAL A 7 -13.68 6.14 -12.87
N THR A 8 -13.38 6.45 -11.61
CA THR A 8 -13.35 5.53 -10.47
C THR A 8 -14.39 5.93 -9.43
N THR A 9 -14.56 5.14 -8.37
CA THR A 9 -15.41 5.50 -7.22
C THR A 9 -14.92 6.74 -6.48
N SER A 10 -13.61 7.00 -6.51
CA SER A 10 -12.95 8.10 -5.80
C SER A 10 -12.72 9.36 -6.64
N GLY A 11 -12.98 9.32 -7.95
CA GLY A 11 -12.80 10.47 -8.83
C GLY A 11 -12.56 10.11 -10.29
N SER A 12 -11.80 10.94 -10.98
CA SER A 12 -11.38 10.66 -12.37
C SER A 12 -9.99 11.19 -12.66
N PHE A 13 -9.28 10.53 -13.57
CA PHE A 13 -7.99 10.95 -14.07
C PHE A 13 -7.88 10.70 -15.57
N SER A 14 -6.84 11.24 -16.20
CA SER A 14 -6.63 11.14 -17.64
C SER A 14 -5.33 10.45 -17.96
N VAL A 15 -5.33 9.64 -19.00
CA VAL A 15 -4.16 8.93 -19.54
C VAL A 15 -4.11 9.07 -21.06
N LYS A 16 -2.95 8.80 -21.64
CA LYS A 16 -2.75 8.81 -23.09
C LYS A 16 -2.45 7.40 -23.58
N GLY A 17 -3.00 7.04 -24.74
CA GLY A 17 -2.77 5.75 -25.38
C GLY A 17 -3.00 5.85 -26.89
N GLU A 18 -2.47 4.89 -27.65
CA GLU A 18 -2.80 4.80 -29.08
C GLU A 18 -4.17 4.15 -29.28
N ASP A 19 -4.49 3.16 -28.44
CA ASP A 19 -5.75 2.44 -28.37
C ASP A 19 -6.22 2.25 -26.91
N THR A 20 -7.30 1.48 -26.73
CA THR A 20 -7.89 1.19 -25.43
C THR A 20 -6.99 0.33 -24.54
N ASP A 21 -6.18 -0.55 -25.11
CA ASP A 21 -5.37 -1.52 -24.36
C ASP A 21 -4.14 -0.80 -23.79
N MET A 22 -3.49 0.03 -24.61
CA MET A 22 -2.43 0.94 -24.13
C MET A 22 -2.95 1.94 -23.10
N ALA A 23 -4.18 2.44 -23.27
CA ALA A 23 -4.80 3.31 -22.29
C ALA A 23 -5.09 2.58 -20.97
N ALA A 24 -5.54 1.32 -21.01
CA ALA A 24 -5.75 0.51 -19.81
C ALA A 24 -4.44 0.24 -19.06
N MET A 25 -3.37 -0.13 -19.78
CA MET A 25 -2.04 -0.30 -19.18
C MET A 25 -1.53 0.99 -18.54
N ALA A 26 -1.64 2.12 -19.24
CA ALA A 26 -1.29 3.42 -18.68
C ALA A 26 -2.14 3.79 -17.45
N ALA A 27 -3.43 3.44 -17.47
CA ALA A 27 -4.32 3.65 -16.34
C ALA A 27 -3.92 2.82 -15.12
N ASN A 28 -3.52 1.57 -15.30
CA ASN A 28 -3.04 0.70 -14.22
C ASN A 28 -1.77 1.28 -13.59
N THR A 29 -0.78 1.68 -14.39
CA THR A 29 0.46 2.31 -13.89
C THR A 29 0.13 3.58 -13.09
N GLU A 30 -0.69 4.47 -13.66
CA GLU A 30 -1.08 5.71 -12.99
C GLU A 30 -1.88 5.44 -11.70
N ALA A 31 -2.72 4.40 -11.68
CA ALA A 31 -3.49 4.02 -10.50
C ALA A 31 -2.58 3.56 -9.36
N VAL A 32 -1.53 2.78 -9.66
CA VAL A 32 -0.52 2.39 -8.67
C VAL A 32 0.24 3.61 -8.16
N GLU A 33 0.72 4.48 -9.05
CA GLU A 33 1.45 5.70 -8.68
C GLU A 33 0.60 6.66 -7.83
N ARG A 34 -0.69 6.75 -8.10
CA ARG A 34 -1.64 7.58 -7.35
C ARG A 34 -2.27 6.88 -6.15
N LEU A 35 -1.86 5.64 -5.84
CA LEU A 35 -2.41 4.85 -4.74
C LEU A 35 -3.95 4.72 -4.83
N ILE A 36 -4.47 4.56 -6.06
CA ILE A 36 -5.88 4.30 -6.32
C ILE A 36 -6.14 2.80 -6.12
N PRO A 37 -7.10 2.38 -5.28
CA PRO A 37 -7.44 0.98 -5.12
C PRO A 37 -7.83 0.30 -6.43
N SER A 38 -7.48 -0.99 -6.53
CA SER A 38 -8.08 -1.87 -7.53
C SER A 38 -9.60 -1.79 -7.41
N GLN A 39 -10.26 -1.66 -8.56
CA GLN A 39 -11.71 -1.53 -8.68
C GLN A 39 -12.16 -1.60 -10.14
N THR A 40 -13.46 -1.82 -10.37
CA THR A 40 -14.04 -1.62 -11.70
C THR A 40 -14.13 -0.12 -12.02
N ALA A 41 -13.49 0.30 -13.10
CA ALA A 41 -13.49 1.68 -13.60
C ALA A 41 -14.26 1.81 -14.92
N ILE A 42 -14.56 3.04 -15.33
CA ILE A 42 -15.18 3.36 -16.63
C ILE A 42 -14.19 4.16 -17.47
N MET A 43 -13.99 3.74 -18.72
CA MET A 43 -13.13 4.44 -19.69
C MET A 43 -13.96 5.26 -20.69
N TYR A 44 -13.50 6.49 -20.93
CA TYR A 44 -14.02 7.40 -21.94
C TYR A 44 -12.90 7.82 -22.90
N LEU A 45 -13.19 7.86 -24.21
CA LEU A 45 -12.36 8.55 -25.18
C LEU A 45 -12.71 10.04 -25.16
N VAL A 46 -11.71 10.90 -24.96
CA VAL A 46 -11.87 12.35 -24.98
C VAL A 46 -11.40 12.87 -26.34
N ARG A 47 -12.34 13.37 -27.14
CA ARG A 47 -12.07 13.93 -28.47
C ARG A 47 -11.48 15.34 -28.37
N GLU A 48 -10.88 15.82 -29.46
CA GLU A 48 -10.26 17.15 -29.52
C GLU A 48 -11.23 18.31 -29.24
N ASN A 49 -12.52 18.13 -29.55
CA ASN A 49 -13.58 19.08 -29.24
C ASN A 49 -14.08 19.01 -27.78
N GLY A 50 -13.48 18.17 -26.94
CA GLY A 50 -13.88 17.95 -25.55
C GLY A 50 -15.04 16.95 -25.37
N GLU A 51 -15.56 16.36 -26.43
CA GLU A 51 -16.63 15.34 -26.34
C GLU A 51 -16.09 14.06 -25.70
N GLU A 52 -16.79 13.56 -24.67
CA GLU A 52 -16.46 12.31 -23.99
C GLU A 52 -17.34 11.16 -24.51
N LYS A 53 -16.72 10.18 -25.18
CA LYS A 53 -17.41 8.94 -25.62
C LYS A 53 -17.09 7.81 -24.66
N ARG A 54 -18.10 7.30 -23.94
CA ARG A 54 -17.95 6.11 -23.09
C ARG A 54 -17.58 4.89 -23.93
N LEU A 55 -16.51 4.20 -23.56
CA LEU A 55 -16.03 2.99 -24.23
C LEU A 55 -16.47 1.72 -23.52
N GLY A 56 -16.46 1.72 -22.18
CA GLY A 56 -16.83 0.54 -21.42
C GLY A 56 -16.41 0.59 -19.96
N LYS A 57 -16.65 -0.51 -19.26
CA LYS A 57 -16.08 -0.80 -17.94
C LYS A 57 -14.86 -1.71 -18.11
N PHE A 58 -13.88 -1.56 -17.24
CA PHE A 58 -12.74 -2.47 -17.14
C PHE A 58 -12.28 -2.56 -15.69
N ASP A 59 -11.56 -3.61 -15.35
CA ASP A 59 -10.95 -3.75 -14.03
C ASP A 59 -9.63 -2.98 -14.03
N LEU A 60 -9.56 -1.97 -13.17
CA LEU A 60 -8.38 -1.13 -12.98
C LEU A 60 -7.47 -1.83 -11.98
N ASP A 61 -6.29 -2.24 -12.44
CA ASP A 61 -5.28 -2.84 -11.58
C ASP A 61 -4.53 -1.75 -10.82
N GLY A 62 -5.19 -1.22 -9.79
CA GLY A 62 -4.61 -0.30 -8.81
C GLY A 62 -3.90 -1.04 -7.68
N ILE A 63 -3.79 -0.38 -6.52
CA ILE A 63 -3.28 -1.03 -5.31
C ILE A 63 -4.32 -1.99 -4.73
N CYS A 64 -3.98 -3.27 -4.56
CA CYS A 64 -4.84 -4.22 -3.86
C CYS A 64 -4.52 -4.17 -2.37
N VAL A 65 -5.58 -4.05 -1.57
CA VAL A 65 -5.52 -3.94 -0.12
C VAL A 65 -6.23 -5.16 0.47
N PRO A 66 -5.65 -5.86 1.46
CA PRO A 66 -6.24 -7.08 2.01
C PRO A 66 -7.58 -6.77 2.70
N ARG A 67 -8.58 -7.63 2.49
CA ARG A 67 -9.97 -7.39 2.94
C ARG A 67 -10.31 -8.19 4.17
N THR A 68 -9.91 -9.44 4.15
CA THR A 68 -10.23 -10.40 5.18
C THR A 68 -9.06 -10.57 6.14
N TRP A 69 -9.34 -11.17 7.29
CA TRP A 69 -8.26 -11.54 8.21
C TRP A 69 -7.30 -12.57 7.62
N ASN A 70 -7.76 -13.40 6.69
CA ASN A 70 -6.90 -14.36 6.03
C ASN A 70 -5.93 -13.65 5.08
N ASP A 71 -6.42 -12.74 4.24
CA ASP A 71 -5.60 -11.92 3.34
C ASP A 71 -4.53 -11.15 4.12
N ILE A 72 -4.88 -10.60 5.29
CA ILE A 72 -3.92 -9.88 6.14
C ILE A 72 -2.83 -10.82 6.68
N LYS A 73 -3.17 -12.06 7.05
CA LYS A 73 -2.18 -13.06 7.50
C LYS A 73 -1.30 -13.52 6.35
N GLU A 74 -1.86 -13.70 5.16
CA GLU A 74 -1.14 -14.05 3.94
C GLU A 74 -0.16 -12.94 3.58
N LEU A 75 -0.63 -11.68 3.49
CA LEU A 75 0.21 -10.51 3.29
C LEU A 75 1.35 -10.43 4.31
N LYS A 76 1.05 -10.63 5.61
CA LYS A 76 2.08 -10.66 6.65
C LYS A 76 3.14 -11.75 6.40
N SER A 77 2.71 -12.93 5.94
CA SER A 77 3.62 -14.04 5.63
C SER A 77 4.48 -13.74 4.40
N GLU A 78 3.91 -13.10 3.38
CA GLU A 78 4.62 -12.67 2.18
C GLU A 78 5.67 -11.60 2.50
N LEU A 79 5.27 -10.55 3.23
CA LEU A 79 6.19 -9.51 3.69
C LEU A 79 7.33 -10.06 4.55
N TRP A 80 7.06 -11.08 5.37
CA TRP A 80 8.12 -11.76 6.11
C TRP A 80 9.13 -12.44 5.20
N ASN A 81 8.67 -13.14 4.15
CA ASN A 81 9.57 -13.80 3.21
C ASN A 81 10.41 -12.77 2.45
N LEU A 82 9.80 -11.68 1.98
CA LEU A 82 10.50 -10.59 1.29
C LEU A 82 11.56 -9.92 2.19
N ALA A 83 11.18 -9.54 3.41
CA ALA A 83 12.12 -8.92 4.36
C ALA A 83 13.29 -9.87 4.70
N LYS A 84 13.02 -11.18 4.77
CA LYS A 84 14.04 -12.20 5.02
C LYS A 84 14.98 -12.37 3.83
N GLU A 85 14.44 -12.37 2.62
CA GLU A 85 15.24 -12.42 1.38
C GLU A 85 16.15 -11.21 1.27
N GLU A 86 15.64 -10.00 1.50
CA GLU A 86 16.45 -8.79 1.52
C GLU A 86 17.57 -8.89 2.58
N ALA A 87 17.24 -9.34 3.79
CA ALA A 87 18.23 -9.49 4.85
C ALA A 87 19.37 -10.47 4.51
N TYR A 88 19.10 -11.50 3.71
CA TYR A 88 20.14 -12.42 3.23
C TYR A 88 20.98 -11.83 2.10
N GLN A 89 20.46 -10.87 1.36
CA GLN A 89 21.22 -10.13 0.35
C GLN A 89 22.13 -9.08 0.99
N THR A 90 21.67 -8.43 2.06
CA THR A 90 22.38 -7.33 2.72
C THR A 90 23.35 -7.80 3.81
N SER A 91 23.16 -9.00 4.36
CA SER A 91 23.99 -9.54 5.45
C SER A 91 24.31 -11.03 5.26
N PRO A 92 25.57 -11.43 5.43
CA PRO A 92 25.95 -12.85 5.41
C PRO A 92 25.49 -13.61 6.67
N LEU A 93 25.03 -12.89 7.70
CA LEU A 93 24.59 -13.48 8.97
C LEU A 93 23.11 -13.84 8.94
N LYS A 94 22.78 -14.97 9.59
CA LYS A 94 21.41 -15.48 9.67
C LYS A 94 20.45 -14.47 10.30
N VAL A 95 19.25 -14.38 9.74
CA VAL A 95 18.08 -13.76 10.38
C VAL A 95 17.76 -14.55 11.65
N ILE A 96 17.70 -13.86 12.79
CA ILE A 96 17.46 -14.47 14.11
C ILE A 96 16.04 -14.19 14.61
N ARG A 97 15.49 -13.02 14.27
CA ARG A 97 14.21 -12.58 14.85
C ARG A 97 13.39 -11.70 13.91
N SER A 98 12.08 -11.92 13.89
CA SER A 98 11.08 -10.98 13.37
C SER A 98 10.71 -9.96 14.45
N ARG A 99 10.58 -8.67 14.10
CA ARG A 99 10.12 -7.64 15.03
C ARG A 99 8.58 -7.51 15.16
N SER A 100 7.83 -8.46 14.60
CA SER A 100 6.38 -8.33 14.37
C SER A 100 6.07 -7.25 13.32
N ALA A 101 4.84 -7.28 12.80
CA ALA A 101 4.39 -6.28 11.83
C ALA A 101 3.97 -5.00 12.57
N VAL A 102 4.47 -3.86 12.13
CA VAL A 102 4.08 -2.51 12.60
C VAL A 102 3.21 -1.84 11.54
N LEU A 103 2.38 -0.90 11.98
CA LEU A 103 1.53 -0.10 11.11
C LEU A 103 2.12 1.30 11.01
N VAL A 104 2.47 1.69 9.79
CA VAL A 104 2.91 3.05 9.45
C VAL A 104 1.71 3.80 8.91
N VAL A 105 1.42 4.98 9.47
CA VAL A 105 0.26 5.79 9.12
C VAL A 105 0.72 7.02 8.37
N LYS A 106 0.15 7.25 7.18
CA LYS A 106 0.50 8.37 6.31
C LYS A 106 -0.70 9.25 5.99
N ASP A 107 -0.45 10.53 5.73
CA ASP A 107 -1.46 11.42 5.16
C ASP A 107 -1.64 11.19 3.65
N ALA A 108 -2.54 11.95 3.03
CA ALA A 108 -2.81 11.85 1.60
C ALA A 108 -1.63 12.28 0.71
N GLY A 109 -0.65 13.02 1.25
CA GLY A 109 0.59 13.38 0.58
C GLY A 109 1.69 12.34 0.75
N GLY A 110 1.41 11.21 1.42
CA GLY A 110 2.39 10.15 1.69
C GLY A 110 3.35 10.46 2.85
N LYS A 111 3.09 11.51 3.63
CA LYS A 111 3.94 11.86 4.78
C LYS A 111 3.57 11.01 5.99
N ASP A 112 4.57 10.45 6.65
CA ASP A 112 4.40 9.74 7.92
C ASP A 112 3.83 10.66 9.01
N LEU A 113 2.76 10.20 9.64
CA LEU A 113 2.04 10.92 10.70
C LEU A 113 2.46 10.49 12.10
N ILE A 114 3.06 9.32 12.22
CA ILE A 114 3.57 8.83 13.50
C ILE A 114 5.07 9.05 13.53
N THR A 115 5.54 9.81 14.52
CA THR A 115 6.95 10.06 14.76
C THR A 115 7.63 8.87 15.45
N ALA A 116 8.93 8.71 15.24
CA ALA A 116 9.75 7.66 15.85
C ALA A 116 9.52 7.53 17.37
N GLY A 117 9.13 6.33 17.82
CA GLY A 117 8.92 5.96 19.23
C GLY A 117 7.50 5.51 19.56
N ASP A 118 6.50 5.98 18.82
CA ASP A 118 5.13 5.47 18.90
C ASP A 118 4.89 4.51 17.72
N ASN A 119 4.50 3.27 17.99
CA ASN A 119 4.29 2.28 16.95
C ASN A 119 2.97 1.55 17.22
N PHE A 120 2.11 1.44 16.21
CA PHE A 120 0.99 0.51 16.27
C PHE A 120 1.49 -0.86 15.81
N THR A 121 1.49 -1.85 16.69
CA THR A 121 1.75 -3.24 16.29
C THR A 121 0.47 -3.82 15.69
N LEU A 122 0.59 -4.59 14.61
CA LEU A 122 -0.54 -5.31 14.05
C LEU A 122 -1.21 -6.17 15.13
N ALA A 123 -2.51 -5.94 15.34
CA ALA A 123 -3.31 -6.70 16.29
C ALA A 123 -3.30 -8.21 16.01
N SER A 124 -3.62 -9.02 17.02
CA SER A 124 -3.74 -10.48 16.87
C SER A 124 -5.07 -10.93 16.25
N SER A 125 -5.99 -10.00 15.97
CA SER A 125 -7.30 -10.31 15.39
C SER A 125 -7.83 -9.18 14.53
N TYR A 126 -8.73 -9.49 13.60
CA TYR A 126 -9.36 -8.50 12.73
C TYR A 126 -10.20 -7.48 13.50
N LYS A 127 -10.87 -7.91 14.58
CA LYS A 127 -11.59 -7.00 15.48
C LYS A 127 -10.64 -6.02 16.18
N GLY A 128 -9.45 -6.49 16.57
CA GLY A 128 -8.39 -5.65 17.11
C GLY A 128 -7.93 -4.62 16.08
N LEU A 129 -7.59 -5.07 14.88
CA LEU A 129 -7.18 -4.17 13.79
C LEU A 129 -8.23 -3.10 13.49
N LYS A 130 -9.53 -3.46 13.41
CA LYS A 130 -10.59 -2.47 13.19
C LYS A 130 -10.65 -1.41 14.31
N LYS A 131 -10.41 -1.80 15.56
CA LYS A 131 -10.32 -0.84 16.67
C LYS A 131 -9.09 0.06 16.55
N ASP A 132 -7.96 -0.50 16.14
CA ASP A 132 -6.73 0.26 15.95
C ASP A 132 -6.88 1.25 14.78
N LEU A 133 -7.47 0.84 13.65
CA LEU A 133 -7.77 1.74 12.53
C LEU A 133 -8.72 2.88 12.94
N ALA A 134 -9.77 2.57 13.71
CA ALA A 134 -10.69 3.59 14.22
C ALA A 134 -9.97 4.55 15.19
N ARG A 135 -9.09 4.02 16.05
CA ARG A 135 -8.25 4.82 16.94
C ARG A 135 -7.29 5.71 16.16
N ILE A 136 -6.59 5.16 15.16
CA ILE A 136 -5.69 5.90 14.28
C ILE A 136 -6.44 7.07 13.63
N LYS A 137 -7.63 6.84 13.07
CA LYS A 137 -8.38 7.92 12.41
C LYS A 137 -8.87 8.99 13.39
N ARG A 138 -9.16 8.61 14.63
CA ARG A 138 -9.54 9.54 15.70
C ARG A 138 -8.34 10.38 16.17
N ASP A 139 -7.20 9.73 16.41
CA ASP A 139 -6.00 10.36 16.97
C ASP A 139 -5.26 11.16 15.86
N PHE A 140 -5.35 10.72 14.61
CA PHE A 140 -4.79 11.35 13.40
C PHE A 140 -5.88 11.57 12.33
N PRO A 141 -6.68 12.65 12.41
CA PRO A 141 -7.77 12.90 11.46
C PRO A 141 -7.33 13.01 10.00
N SER A 142 -6.09 13.45 9.74
CA SER A 142 -5.48 13.52 8.40
C SER A 142 -5.00 12.17 7.86
N ALA A 143 -5.03 11.09 8.65
CA ALA A 143 -4.61 9.76 8.21
C ALA A 143 -5.40 9.34 6.97
N HIS A 144 -4.68 8.93 5.94
CA HIS A 144 -5.24 8.49 4.68
C HIS A 144 -4.81 7.07 4.34
N PHE A 145 -3.53 6.75 4.51
CA PHE A 145 -2.98 5.42 4.25
C PHE A 145 -2.48 4.78 5.54
N VAL A 146 -2.61 3.45 5.61
CA VAL A 146 -1.94 2.62 6.62
C VAL A 146 -1.20 1.51 5.88
N GLU A 147 0.10 1.47 6.06
CA GLU A 147 0.96 0.41 5.55
C GLU A 147 1.27 -0.58 6.66
N MET A 148 1.32 -1.86 6.31
CA MET A 148 1.93 -2.87 7.15
C MET A 148 3.41 -2.94 6.79
N VAL A 149 4.28 -2.75 7.78
CA VAL A 149 5.73 -2.86 7.62
C VAL A 149 6.24 -3.99 8.50
N LEU A 150 7.11 -4.83 7.95
CA LEU A 150 7.68 -5.97 8.64
C LEU A 150 9.20 -5.95 8.51
N GLY A 151 9.87 -5.74 9.64
CA GLY A 151 11.32 -5.80 9.75
C GLY A 151 11.83 -7.12 10.33
N CYS A 152 13.02 -7.53 9.88
CA CYS A 152 13.76 -8.64 10.45
C CYS A 152 15.19 -8.25 10.83
N ASN A 153 15.69 -8.91 11.88
CA ASN A 153 17.02 -8.67 12.42
C ASN A 153 17.93 -9.87 12.16
N SER A 154 19.10 -9.63 11.57
CA SER A 154 20.25 -10.55 11.59
C SER A 154 21.04 -10.44 12.89
N ALA A 155 21.99 -11.35 13.08
CA ALA A 155 22.94 -11.30 14.18
C ALA A 155 23.69 -9.97 14.28
N GLN A 156 24.03 -9.35 13.16
CA GLN A 156 24.79 -8.09 13.14
C GLN A 156 23.90 -6.95 13.64
N SER A 157 22.69 -6.82 13.11
CA SER A 157 21.76 -5.77 13.54
C SER A 157 21.43 -5.81 15.03
N ILE A 158 21.39 -7.00 15.63
CA ILE A 158 21.19 -7.13 17.08
C ILE A 158 22.40 -6.60 17.87
N ARG A 159 23.62 -6.81 17.37
CA ARG A 159 24.83 -6.22 17.98
C ARG A 159 24.81 -4.72 17.84
N ASP A 160 24.53 -4.22 16.63
CA ASP A 160 24.46 -2.79 16.35
C ASP A 160 23.43 -2.08 17.25
N MET A 161 22.26 -2.71 17.48
CA MET A 161 21.27 -2.22 18.46
C MET A 161 21.83 -2.12 19.87
N ASN A 162 22.51 -3.17 20.33
CA ASN A 162 23.10 -3.21 21.67
C ASN A 162 24.20 -2.17 21.83
N ASP A 163 24.86 -1.80 20.73
CA ASP A 163 25.90 -0.75 20.66
C ASP A 163 25.30 0.67 20.50
N GLY A 164 23.96 0.80 20.52
CA GLY A 164 23.26 2.08 20.51
C GLY A 164 22.80 2.56 19.13
N ALA A 165 22.88 1.73 18.09
CA ALA A 165 22.25 2.04 16.81
C ALA A 165 20.73 1.82 16.92
N TYR A 166 19.95 2.89 16.75
CA TYR A 166 18.51 2.85 17.00
C TYR A 166 17.70 2.13 15.91
N GLU A 167 18.22 2.03 14.68
CA GLU A 167 17.45 1.55 13.51
C GLU A 167 18.11 0.50 12.60
N PRO A 168 18.89 -0.50 13.07
CA PRO A 168 19.36 -1.53 12.16
C PRO A 168 18.25 -2.58 11.99
N TRP A 169 17.42 -2.44 10.95
CA TRP A 169 16.76 -3.60 10.34
C TRP A 169 17.73 -4.17 9.32
N THR A 170 17.83 -5.50 9.26
CA THR A 170 18.65 -6.12 8.22
C THR A 170 17.87 -6.24 6.91
N GLY A 171 16.56 -6.45 7.02
CA GLY A 171 15.65 -6.37 5.89
C GLY A 171 14.27 -5.95 6.35
N GLU A 172 13.55 -5.34 5.43
CA GLU A 172 12.29 -4.64 5.56
C GLU A 172 11.40 -4.95 4.35
N ALA A 173 10.13 -5.20 4.59
CA ALA A 173 9.15 -5.17 3.53
C ALA A 173 7.90 -4.45 4.01
N SER A 174 7.27 -3.71 3.10
CA SER A 174 6.05 -2.97 3.36
C SER A 174 5.01 -3.19 2.26
N SER A 175 3.75 -3.07 2.64
CA SER A 175 2.63 -3.05 1.68
C SER A 175 1.42 -2.34 2.27
N MET A 176 0.53 -1.85 1.40
CA MET A 176 -0.67 -1.14 1.80
C MET A 176 -1.62 -2.09 2.55
N LEU A 177 -2.00 -1.70 3.77
CA LEU A 177 -2.96 -2.45 4.61
C LEU A 177 -4.35 -1.83 4.61
N HIS A 178 -4.46 -0.50 4.52
CA HIS A 178 -5.74 0.19 4.57
C HIS A 178 -5.68 1.59 3.93
N ILE A 179 -6.80 2.00 3.32
CA ILE A 179 -7.01 3.37 2.83
C ILE A 179 -8.32 3.91 3.39
N PHE A 180 -8.24 5.00 4.15
CA PHE A 180 -9.41 5.65 4.72
C PHE A 180 -10.20 6.40 3.64
N GLY A 181 -11.53 6.22 3.64
CA GLY A 181 -12.44 6.93 2.73
C GLY A 181 -12.70 6.25 1.38
N SER A 182 -12.19 5.04 1.17
CA SER A 182 -12.61 4.19 0.04
C SER A 182 -13.88 3.41 0.43
N GLU A 183 -15.06 3.87 0.00
CA GLU A 183 -16.35 3.28 0.42
C GLU A 183 -16.67 1.92 -0.21
N GLU A 184 -16.02 1.52 -1.31
CA GLU A 184 -16.14 0.16 -1.84
C GLU A 184 -14.78 -0.31 -2.35
N GLN A 185 -14.09 -1.11 -1.54
CA GLN A 185 -12.86 -1.75 -1.94
C GLN A 185 -13.26 -2.96 -2.81
N VAL A 186 -12.75 -3.12 -4.04
CA VAL A 186 -12.98 -4.32 -4.90
C VAL A 186 -11.65 -4.88 -5.47
N CYS A 187 -11.16 -5.95 -4.88
CA CYS A 187 -10.40 -7.06 -5.46
C CYS A 187 -11.41 -8.25 -5.45
#